data_AF-A0A2P8PX69-F1
#
_entry.id   AF-A0A2P8PX69-F1
#
_cell.length_a   1.000
_cell.length_b   1.000
_cell.length_c   1.000
_cell.angle_alpha   90.00
_cell.angle_beta   90.00
_cell.angle_gamma   90.00
#
_symmetry.space_group_name_H-M   'P 1'
#
loop_
_entity.id
_entity.type
_entity.pdbx_description
1 polymer ?
#
loop_
_entity_poly.entity_id
_entity_poly.type
_entity_poly.pdbx_seq_one_letter_code
_entity_poly.pdbx_strand_id
1 'polypeptide(L)'
;MSANSADPARRKAVDIVLVKAGRTKIRYPADLLHDDGTHVVVRAAWAGAGVRDFGFVRFEPGDVFTEHYWRDRWYAVKEVRDAEGTLKGWYCDITRPAEVTLADGTPREVVCEDLDLDLWRSADGGTVLRLDEDEFAASGLETTDPRAASAARSALDALELRAHEGDFEALLT
;
A
#
# COMPACT_ATOMS: atom_id res chain seq x y z
N MET A 1 32.63 -25.80 -18.25
CA MET A 1 31.22 -25.70 -18.68
C MET A 1 30.46 -25.10 -17.52
N SER A 2 30.50 -23.78 -17.39
CA SER A 2 29.86 -23.07 -16.29
C SER A 2 28.39 -22.88 -16.63
N ALA A 3 27.53 -23.28 -15.70
CA ALA A 3 26.10 -23.12 -15.79
C ALA A 3 25.76 -21.62 -15.89
N ASN A 4 25.00 -21.26 -16.92
CA ASN A 4 24.33 -19.97 -16.99
C ASN A 4 23.30 -19.92 -15.85
N SER A 5 23.62 -19.22 -14.77
CA SER A 5 22.58 -18.74 -13.85
C SER A 5 21.72 -17.77 -14.64
N ALA A 6 20.45 -18.14 -14.85
CA ALA A 6 19.45 -17.28 -15.46
C ALA A 6 19.36 -15.98 -14.66
N ASP A 7 19.60 -14.86 -15.33
CA ASP A 7 19.32 -13.51 -14.83
C ASP A 7 17.81 -13.44 -14.51
N PRO A 8 17.38 -13.22 -13.26
CA PRO A 8 15.97 -13.08 -12.97
C PRO A 8 15.50 -11.84 -13.73
N ALA A 9 14.63 -12.05 -14.73
CA ALA A 9 14.08 -11.04 -15.62
C ALA A 9 14.07 -9.64 -14.98
N ARG A 10 14.91 -8.74 -15.49
CA ARG A 10 15.10 -7.38 -14.98
C ARG A 10 13.75 -6.72 -14.73
N ARG A 11 13.29 -6.74 -13.48
CA ARG A 11 12.00 -6.17 -13.09
C ARG A 11 12.02 -4.69 -13.45
N LYS A 12 10.91 -4.20 -14.00
CA LYS A 12 10.83 -2.79 -14.43
C LYS A 12 10.73 -1.93 -13.18
N ALA A 13 11.60 -0.94 -13.07
CA ALA A 13 11.53 0.04 -12.00
C ALA A 13 10.34 0.98 -12.22
N VAL A 14 9.55 1.16 -11.16
CA VAL A 14 8.41 2.09 -11.09
C VAL A 14 8.59 2.95 -9.85
N ASP A 15 8.36 4.25 -9.96
CA ASP A 15 8.35 5.14 -8.81
C ASP A 15 7.00 5.09 -8.11
N ILE A 16 6.98 4.87 -6.80
CA ILE A 16 5.81 5.04 -5.97
C ILE A 16 5.86 6.44 -5.34
N VAL A 17 4.75 7.16 -5.42
CA VAL A 17 4.64 8.54 -4.92
C VAL A 17 3.42 8.65 -4.02
N LEU A 18 3.66 8.80 -2.72
CA LEU A 18 2.60 9.08 -1.76
C LEU A 18 2.41 10.58 -1.64
N VAL A 19 1.17 11.04 -1.85
CA VAL A 19 0.77 12.45 -1.74
C VAL A 19 -0.26 12.58 -0.61
N LYS A 20 -0.21 13.68 0.14
CA LYS A 20 -1.23 14.02 1.15
C LYS A 20 -1.53 15.51 1.06
N ALA A 21 -2.80 15.87 0.85
CA ALA A 21 -3.26 17.25 0.68
C ALA A 21 -2.40 18.06 -0.31
N GLY A 22 -2.15 17.50 -1.50
CA GLY A 22 -1.39 18.13 -2.58
C GLY A 22 0.13 18.20 -2.39
N ARG A 23 0.69 17.57 -1.34
CA ARG A 23 2.14 17.54 -1.07
C ARG A 23 2.68 16.11 -1.13
N THR A 24 3.78 15.90 -1.84
CA THR A 24 4.51 14.62 -1.82
C THR A 24 5.08 14.37 -0.43
N LYS A 25 4.70 13.25 0.17
CA LYS A 25 5.19 12.77 1.47
C LYS A 25 6.46 11.95 1.32
N ILE A 26 6.44 11.02 0.37
CA ILE A 26 7.59 10.18 0.04
C ILE A 26 7.52 9.76 -1.43
N ARG A 27 8.70 9.56 -2.02
CA ARG A 27 8.89 8.93 -3.32
C ARG A 27 9.98 7.88 -3.19
N TYR A 28 9.75 6.68 -3.72
CA TYR A 28 10.72 5.59 -3.69
C TYR A 28 10.59 4.67 -4.90
N PRO A 29 11.69 4.02 -5.33
CA PRO A 29 11.64 3.05 -6.42
C PRO A 29 11.07 1.71 -5.93
N ALA A 30 10.35 1.03 -6.80
CA ALA A 30 9.83 -0.30 -6.60
C ALA A 30 9.99 -1.15 -7.87
N ASP A 31 9.98 -2.46 -7.71
CA ASP A 31 9.96 -3.43 -8.80
C ASP A 31 8.52 -3.73 -9.19
N LEU A 32 8.13 -3.49 -10.45
CA LEU A 32 6.82 -3.90 -10.97
C LEU A 32 6.73 -5.43 -11.02
N LEU A 33 5.68 -5.99 -10.42
CA LEU A 33 5.36 -7.42 -10.42
C LEU A 33 4.17 -7.75 -11.34
N HIS A 34 3.13 -6.92 -11.33
CA HIS A 34 1.89 -7.13 -12.07
C HIS A 34 1.23 -5.81 -12.45
N ASP A 35 0.57 -5.78 -13.60
CA ASP A 35 -0.39 -4.75 -13.98
C ASP A 35 -1.41 -5.34 -14.96
N ASP A 36 -2.68 -5.43 -14.56
CA ASP A 36 -3.78 -5.87 -15.43
C ASP A 36 -4.63 -4.71 -15.99
N GLY A 37 -4.17 -3.48 -15.81
CA GLY A 37 -4.89 -2.28 -16.21
C GLY A 37 -5.82 -1.72 -15.14
N THR A 38 -6.18 -2.48 -14.11
CA THR A 38 -6.93 -2.01 -12.93
C THR A 38 -6.07 -2.07 -11.68
N HIS A 39 -5.33 -3.16 -11.49
CA HIS A 39 -4.54 -3.47 -10.32
C HIS A 39 -3.05 -3.53 -10.67
N VAL A 40 -2.25 -2.71 -9.98
CA VAL A 40 -0.79 -2.70 -10.06
C VAL A 40 -0.22 -3.31 -8.79
N VAL A 41 0.69 -4.28 -8.94
CA VAL A 41 1.43 -4.87 -7.83
C VAL A 41 2.90 -4.59 -8.00
N VAL A 42 3.53 -4.09 -6.94
CA VAL A 42 4.95 -3.80 -6.91
C VAL A 42 5.62 -4.43 -5.69
N ARG A 43 6.94 -4.50 -5.71
CA ARG A 43 7.76 -4.85 -4.55
C ARG A 43 8.74 -3.74 -4.23
N ALA A 44 8.72 -3.26 -3.00
CA ALA A 44 9.62 -2.24 -2.51
C ALA A 44 10.31 -2.68 -1.21
N ALA A 45 11.50 -2.17 -0.96
CA ALA A 45 12.05 -2.19 0.40
C ALA A 45 11.34 -1.12 1.24
N TRP A 46 11.32 -1.29 2.56
CA TRP A 46 10.86 -0.23 3.47
C TRP A 46 11.55 1.10 3.14
N ALA A 47 10.73 2.08 2.75
CA ALA A 47 11.19 3.37 2.25
C ALA A 47 11.38 4.42 3.36
N GLY A 48 10.86 4.18 4.56
CA GLY A 48 10.97 5.12 5.67
C GLY A 48 12.39 5.23 6.23
N ALA A 49 12.67 6.37 6.87
CA ALA A 49 13.94 6.59 7.55
C ALA A 49 13.96 5.85 8.90
N GLY A 50 14.83 4.85 9.03
CA GLY A 50 15.00 4.10 10.28
C GLY A 50 13.77 3.23 10.60
N VAL A 51 13.50 3.09 11.90
CA VAL A 51 12.41 2.25 12.42
C VAL A 51 11.17 3.10 12.68
N ARG A 52 10.03 2.67 12.14
CA ARG A 52 8.70 3.15 12.57
C ARG A 52 8.08 2.09 13.48
N ASP A 53 7.88 2.45 14.74
CA ASP A 53 7.30 1.56 15.76
C ASP A 53 5.88 2.01 16.10
N PHE A 54 4.90 1.15 15.85
CA PHE A 54 3.49 1.39 16.16
C PHE A 54 3.07 0.75 17.49
N GLY A 55 3.97 0.06 18.18
CA GLY A 55 3.69 -0.72 19.39
C GLY A 55 3.12 -2.11 19.12
N PHE A 56 2.35 -2.29 18.04
CA PHE A 56 1.84 -3.60 17.59
C PHE A 56 2.61 -4.20 16.41
N VAL A 57 3.39 -3.38 15.68
CA VAL A 57 4.31 -3.80 14.63
C VAL A 57 5.43 -2.77 14.46
N ARG A 58 6.57 -3.21 13.96
CA ARG A 58 7.70 -2.36 13.58
C ARG A 58 8.00 -2.50 12.10
N PHE A 59 8.12 -1.38 11.41
CA PHE A 59 8.66 -1.30 10.05
C PHE A 59 10.09 -0.82 10.10
N GLU A 60 10.99 -1.59 9.51
CA GLU A 60 12.43 -1.46 9.76
C GLU A 60 13.25 -1.63 8.48
N PRO A 61 14.47 -1.08 8.42
CA PRO A 61 15.37 -1.34 7.31
C PRO A 61 15.59 -2.85 7.13
N GLY A 62 15.34 -3.34 5.92
CA GLY A 62 15.39 -4.76 5.58
C GLY A 62 14.02 -5.37 5.32
N ASP A 63 12.94 -4.77 5.84
CA ASP A 63 11.59 -5.20 5.50
C ASP A 63 11.29 -5.00 4.02
N VAL A 64 10.50 -5.92 3.46
CA VAL A 64 10.08 -5.92 2.06
C VAL A 64 8.56 -5.91 1.99
N PHE A 65 8.06 -4.97 1.20
CA PHE A 65 6.64 -4.70 1.03
C PHE A 65 6.23 -5.18 -0.35
N THR A 66 5.19 -6.01 -0.42
CA THR A 66 4.45 -6.23 -1.68
C THR A 66 3.23 -5.34 -1.64
N GLU A 67 3.21 -4.34 -2.52
CA GLU A 67 2.25 -3.24 -2.46
C GLU A 67 1.27 -3.35 -3.62
N HIS A 68 -0.02 -3.22 -3.28
CA HIS A 68 -1.14 -3.38 -4.17
C HIS A 68 -1.88 -2.05 -4.32
N TYR A 69 -1.99 -1.58 -5.56
CA TYR A 69 -2.61 -0.32 -5.92
C TYR A 69 -3.72 -0.56 -6.95
N TRP A 70 -4.90 0.02 -6.71
CA TRP A 70 -6.02 -0.08 -7.64
C TRP A 70 -6.39 1.27 -8.22
N ARG A 71 -6.69 1.30 -9.51
CA ARG A 71 -7.18 2.48 -10.23
C ARG A 71 -8.67 2.74 -10.01
N ASP A 72 -9.36 1.83 -9.34
CA ASP A 72 -10.81 1.88 -9.08
C ASP A 72 -11.20 1.67 -7.61
N ARG A 73 -10.23 1.42 -6.70
CA ARG A 73 -10.48 1.27 -5.26
C ARG A 73 -9.86 2.39 -4.45
N TRP A 74 -10.47 2.69 -3.30
CA TRP A 74 -10.09 3.79 -2.42
C TRP A 74 -9.14 3.35 -1.30
N TYR A 75 -8.22 2.45 -1.64
CA TYR A 75 -7.19 1.99 -0.72
C TYR A 75 -6.01 1.40 -1.48
N ALA A 76 -4.86 1.35 -0.82
CA ALA A 76 -3.73 0.52 -1.16
C ALA A 76 -3.51 -0.52 -0.06
N VAL A 77 -2.99 -1.70 -0.39
CA VAL A 77 -2.66 -2.74 0.60
C VAL A 77 -1.20 -3.13 0.48
N LYS A 78 -0.50 -3.13 1.60
CA LYS A 78 0.93 -3.46 1.69
C LYS A 78 1.09 -4.74 2.53
N GLU A 79 1.41 -5.85 1.88
CA GLU A 79 1.86 -7.06 2.57
C GLU A 79 3.29 -6.83 3.07
N VAL A 80 3.48 -6.88 4.39
CA VAL A 80 4.75 -6.56 5.05
C VAL A 80 5.47 -7.83 5.48
N ARG A 81 6.68 -8.04 4.97
CA ARG A 81 7.57 -9.12 5.39
C ARG A 81 8.86 -8.58 6.00
N ASP A 82 9.40 -9.28 7.00
CA ASP A 82 10.73 -8.98 7.54
C ASP A 82 11.85 -9.33 6.56
N ALA A 83 13.10 -9.06 6.97
CA ALA A 83 14.30 -9.32 6.17
C ALA A 83 14.50 -10.82 5.84
N GLU A 84 13.97 -11.71 6.68
CA GLU A 84 13.98 -13.15 6.51
C GLU A 84 12.80 -13.66 5.66
N GLY A 85 11.83 -12.80 5.34
CA GLY A 85 10.65 -13.10 4.54
C GLY A 85 9.44 -13.57 5.36
N THR A 86 9.49 -13.51 6.69
CA THR A 86 8.35 -13.82 7.56
C THR A 86 7.29 -12.73 7.43
N LEU A 87 6.03 -13.14 7.27
CA LEU A 87 4.91 -12.21 7.21
C LEU A 87 4.67 -11.56 8.57
N LYS A 88 4.67 -10.23 8.61
CA LYS A 88 4.26 -9.43 9.78
C LYS A 88 2.76 -9.14 9.76
N GLY A 89 2.21 -8.87 8.58
CA GLY A 89 0.81 -8.56 8.38
C GLY A 89 0.58 -7.66 7.16
N TRP A 90 -0.55 -6.96 7.15
CA TRP A 90 -0.95 -6.06 6.09
C TRP A 90 -1.25 -4.67 6.64
N TYR A 91 -0.65 -3.67 6.03
CA TYR A 91 -0.97 -2.26 6.26
C TYR A 91 -1.77 -1.74 5.08
N CYS A 92 -2.92 -1.13 5.34
CA CYS A 92 -3.81 -0.63 4.31
C CYS A 92 -3.97 0.87 4.47
N ASP A 93 -3.52 1.63 3.48
CA ASP A 93 -3.77 3.07 3.43
C ASP A 93 -5.10 3.31 2.73
N ILE A 94 -5.97 4.13 3.31
CA ILE A 94 -7.16 4.62 2.63
C ILE A 94 -6.74 5.80 1.76
N THR A 95 -6.98 5.66 0.47
CA THR A 95 -6.44 6.58 -0.53
C THR A 95 -7.49 6.93 -1.58
N ARG A 96 -7.20 7.92 -2.42
CA ARG A 96 -7.85 7.97 -3.73
C ARG A 96 -7.40 6.79 -4.60
N PRO A 97 -8.18 6.43 -5.64
CA PRO A 97 -7.72 5.47 -6.63
C PRO A 97 -6.39 5.91 -7.25
N ALA A 98 -5.49 4.95 -7.44
CA ALA A 98 -4.12 5.23 -7.85
C ALA A 98 -4.08 5.79 -9.29
N GLU A 99 -3.31 6.86 -9.47
CA GLU A 99 -3.03 7.41 -10.79
C GLU A 99 -1.72 6.81 -11.32
N VAL A 100 -1.75 6.22 -12.51
CA VAL A 100 -0.59 5.53 -13.07
C VAL A 100 -0.14 6.19 -14.36
N THR A 101 1.08 6.72 -14.36
CA THR A 101 1.72 7.25 -15.57
C THR A 101 2.48 6.14 -16.29
N LEU A 102 2.27 6.03 -17.60
CA LEU A 102 2.94 5.05 -18.46
C LEU A 102 4.11 5.68 -19.23
N ALA A 103 5.18 4.90 -19.43
CA ALA A 103 6.22 5.15 -20.42
C ALA A 103 6.36 3.89 -21.29
N ASP A 104 6.32 4.06 -22.61
CA ASP A 104 6.39 2.96 -23.59
C ASP A 104 5.39 1.83 -23.30
N GLY A 105 4.18 2.19 -22.87
CA GLY A 105 3.10 1.26 -22.53
C GLY A 105 3.29 0.52 -21.19
N THR A 106 4.20 0.99 -20.33
CA THR A 106 4.54 0.32 -19.06
C THR A 106 4.49 1.29 -17.88
N PRO A 107 4.04 0.88 -16.68
CA PRO A 107 4.02 1.74 -15.50
C PRO A 107 5.39 2.34 -15.21
N ARG A 108 5.44 3.67 -15.11
CA ARG A 108 6.63 4.43 -14.73
C ARG A 108 6.47 5.05 -13.35
N GLU A 109 5.26 5.50 -13.02
CA GLU A 109 4.96 6.15 -11.75
C GLU A 109 3.55 5.76 -11.31
N VAL A 110 3.40 5.41 -10.03
CA VAL A 110 2.11 5.22 -9.35
C VAL A 110 2.00 6.29 -8.28
N VAL A 111 1.00 7.16 -8.41
CA VAL A 111 0.67 8.20 -7.45
C VAL A 111 -0.54 7.75 -6.64
N CYS A 112 -0.39 7.76 -5.32
CA CYS A 112 -1.46 7.43 -4.39
C CYS A 112 -1.67 8.62 -3.44
N GLU A 113 -2.90 9.16 -3.38
CA GLU A 113 -3.24 10.24 -2.46
C GLU A 113 -3.85 9.68 -1.18
N ASP A 114 -3.12 9.83 -0.07
CA ASP A 114 -3.48 9.46 1.29
C ASP A 114 -4.67 10.29 1.81
N LEU A 115 -5.64 9.61 2.43
CA LEU A 115 -6.85 10.20 3.03
C LEU A 115 -6.89 9.95 4.54
N ASP A 116 -5.74 9.95 5.19
CA ASP A 116 -5.51 9.87 6.65
C ASP A 116 -5.89 8.56 7.34
N LEU A 117 -6.92 7.85 6.88
CA LEU A 117 -7.35 6.60 7.51
C LEU A 117 -6.45 5.44 7.10
N ASP A 118 -6.11 4.58 8.05
CA ASP A 118 -5.40 3.33 7.79
C ASP A 118 -6.03 2.13 8.52
N LEU A 119 -5.71 0.92 8.05
CA LEU A 119 -6.02 -0.34 8.71
C LEU A 119 -4.78 -1.22 8.83
N TRP A 120 -4.53 -1.75 10.03
CA TRP A 120 -3.57 -2.83 10.24
C TRP A 120 -4.28 -4.17 10.45
N ARG A 121 -3.74 -5.23 9.83
CA ARG A 121 -4.10 -6.63 10.11
C ARG A 121 -2.85 -7.45 10.37
N SER A 122 -2.76 -8.13 11.52
CA SER A 122 -1.62 -9.02 11.82
C SER A 122 -1.59 -10.25 10.90
N ALA A 123 -0.41 -10.85 10.73
CA ALA A 123 -0.21 -12.04 9.91
C ALA A 123 -1.13 -13.22 10.28
N ASP A 124 -1.38 -13.42 11.58
CA ASP A 124 -2.28 -14.46 12.08
C ASP A 124 -3.77 -14.09 11.97
N GLY A 125 -4.09 -12.87 11.53
CA GLY A 125 -5.45 -12.34 11.43
C GLY A 125 -6.14 -12.04 12.75
N GLY A 126 -5.47 -12.25 13.90
CA GLY A 126 -6.07 -12.08 15.23
C GLY A 126 -6.18 -10.62 15.67
N THR A 127 -5.37 -9.73 15.10
CA THR A 127 -5.37 -8.29 15.40
C THR A 127 -5.77 -7.51 14.16
N VAL A 128 -6.86 -6.74 14.28
CA VAL A 128 -7.32 -5.78 13.27
C VAL A 128 -7.48 -4.43 13.96
N LEU A 129 -6.86 -3.38 13.43
CA LEU A 129 -6.84 -2.04 14.05
C LEU A 129 -7.10 -0.97 13.00
N ARG A 130 -8.09 -0.11 13.24
CA ARG A 130 -8.21 1.18 12.55
C ARG A 130 -7.20 2.14 13.15
N LEU A 131 -6.55 2.94 12.32
CA LEU A 131 -5.55 3.92 12.73
C LEU A 131 -5.92 5.31 12.19
N ASP A 132 -5.39 6.34 12.85
CA ASP A 132 -5.39 7.73 12.40
C ASP A 132 -6.79 8.33 12.14
N GLU A 133 -7.83 7.79 12.81
CA GLU A 133 -9.21 8.32 12.76
C GLU A 133 -9.33 9.76 13.30
N ASP A 134 -8.46 10.14 14.25
CA ASP A 134 -8.35 11.49 14.77
C ASP A 134 -7.67 12.44 13.77
N GLU A 135 -6.63 11.99 13.06
CA GLU A 135 -6.04 12.74 11.95
C GLU A 135 -7.10 12.99 10.86
N PHE A 136 -7.86 11.96 10.47
CA PHE A 136 -8.94 12.09 9.50
C PHE A 136 -9.99 13.12 9.94
N ALA A 137 -10.44 13.05 11.19
CA ALA A 137 -11.42 14.01 11.73
C ALA A 137 -10.88 15.45 11.74
N ALA A 138 -9.57 15.62 11.94
CA ALA A 138 -8.90 16.93 11.94
C ALA A 138 -8.50 17.44 10.54
N SER A 139 -8.52 16.59 9.51
CA SER A 139 -8.05 16.90 8.15
C SER A 139 -8.85 18.01 7.45
N GLY A 140 -10.11 18.19 7.83
CA GLY A 140 -11.07 19.06 7.14
C GLY A 140 -11.65 18.44 5.85
N LEU A 141 -11.30 17.18 5.51
CA LEU A 141 -11.74 16.50 4.29
C LEU A 141 -13.26 16.41 4.20
N GLU A 142 -13.95 16.20 5.33
CA GLU A 142 -15.42 16.15 5.38
C GLU A 142 -16.08 17.44 4.88
N THR A 143 -15.38 18.58 4.94
CA THR A 143 -15.86 19.86 4.43
C THR A 143 -15.35 20.14 3.02
N THR A 144 -14.07 19.88 2.75
CA THR A 144 -13.41 20.25 1.49
C THR A 144 -13.72 19.30 0.33
N ASP A 145 -13.88 18.00 0.61
CA ASP A 145 -14.32 16.98 -0.34
C ASP A 145 -15.17 15.91 0.38
N PRO A 146 -16.47 16.20 0.63
CA PRO A 146 -17.36 15.27 1.33
C PRO A 146 -17.52 13.92 0.62
N ARG A 147 -17.32 13.89 -0.71
CA ARG A 147 -17.39 12.64 -1.49
C ARG A 147 -16.19 11.76 -1.17
N ALA A 148 -14.97 12.33 -1.16
CA ALA A 148 -13.78 11.59 -0.77
C ALA A 148 -13.87 11.12 0.68
N ALA A 149 -14.34 11.96 1.60
CA ALA A 149 -14.52 11.57 2.99
C ALA A 149 -15.49 10.38 3.15
N SER A 150 -16.63 10.40 2.45
CA SER A 150 -17.57 9.27 2.45
C SER A 150 -16.94 8.00 1.86
N ALA A 151 -16.20 8.14 0.75
CA ALA A 151 -15.55 6.99 0.11
C ALA A 151 -14.46 6.39 1.00
N ALA A 152 -13.68 7.23 1.70
CA ALA A 152 -12.65 6.82 2.64
C ALA A 152 -13.25 5.99 3.79
N ARG A 153 -14.33 6.48 4.43
CA ARG A 153 -15.03 5.75 5.49
C ARG A 153 -15.58 4.41 5.00
N SER A 154 -16.25 4.41 3.84
CA SER A 154 -16.80 3.17 3.26
C SER A 154 -15.71 2.16 2.88
N ALA A 155 -14.56 2.64 2.41
CA ALA A 155 -13.40 1.80 2.09
C ALA A 155 -12.82 1.16 3.34
N LEU A 156 -12.65 1.94 4.42
CA LEU A 156 -12.18 1.43 5.71
C LEU A 156 -13.13 0.38 6.28
N ASP A 157 -14.44 0.66 6.31
CA ASP A 157 -15.45 -0.28 6.81
C ASP A 157 -15.44 -1.59 6.02
N ALA A 158 -15.31 -1.51 4.69
CA ALA A 158 -15.25 -2.69 3.83
C ALA A 158 -13.96 -3.51 4.03
N LEU A 159 -12.82 -2.86 4.26
CA LEU A 159 -11.55 -3.54 4.54
C LEU A 159 -11.58 -4.21 5.91
N GLU A 160 -12.09 -3.53 6.94
CA GLU A 160 -12.21 -4.10 8.29
C GLU A 160 -13.10 -5.34 8.29
N LEU A 161 -14.24 -5.31 7.59
CA LEU A 161 -15.12 -6.47 7.47
C LEU A 161 -14.36 -7.69 6.89
N ARG A 162 -13.67 -7.51 5.77
CA ARG A 162 -12.88 -8.58 5.14
C ARG A 162 -11.70 -9.03 6.00
N ALA A 163 -11.09 -8.12 6.75
CA ALA A 163 -10.01 -8.43 7.67
C ALA A 163 -10.45 -9.42 8.75
N HIS A 164 -11.74 -9.36 9.17
CA HIS A 164 -12.35 -10.27 10.12
C HIS A 164 -12.93 -11.56 9.52
N GLU A 165 -13.42 -11.53 8.28
CA GLU A 165 -14.08 -12.67 7.63
C GLU A 165 -13.11 -13.75 7.09
N GLY A 166 -11.80 -13.48 7.12
CA GLY A 166 -10.75 -14.45 6.80
C GLY A 166 -10.47 -14.62 5.30
N ASP A 167 -11.12 -13.84 4.45
CA ASP A 167 -10.92 -13.80 3.00
C ASP A 167 -10.04 -12.63 2.54
N PHE A 168 -9.36 -11.96 3.48
CA PHE A 168 -8.58 -10.76 3.23
C PHE A 168 -7.57 -10.90 2.07
N GLU A 169 -6.85 -12.02 1.98
CA GLU A 169 -5.88 -12.26 0.91
C GLU A 169 -6.52 -12.39 -0.48
N ALA A 170 -7.81 -12.75 -0.58
CA ALA A 170 -8.53 -12.81 -1.85
C ALA A 170 -8.72 -11.42 -2.49
N LEU A 171 -8.48 -10.34 -1.74
CA LEU A 171 -8.40 -8.98 -2.29
C LEU A 171 -7.23 -8.79 -3.24
N LEU A 172 -6.14 -9.55 -3.03
CA LEU A 172 -4.81 -9.32 -3.59
C LEU A 172 -4.56 -10.06 -4.91
N THR A 173 -5.52 -10.85 -5.37
CA THR A 173 -5.46 -11.69 -6.58
C THR A 173 -6.27 -11.11 -7.72
#